data_AF-A0ABD1CG42-F1
#
_entry.id   AF-A0ABD1CG42-F1
#
_cell.length_a   1.000
_cell.length_b   1.000
_cell.length_c   1.000
_cell.angle_alpha   90.00
_cell.angle_beta   90.00
_cell.angle_gamma   90.00
#
_symmetry.space_group_name_H-M   'P 1'
#
loop_
_entity.id
_entity.type
_entity.pdbx_description
1 polymer ?
#
loop_
_entity_poly.entity_id
_entity_poly.type
_entity_poly.pdbx_seq_one_letter_code
_entity_poly.pdbx_strand_id
1 'polypeptide(L)'
;MSASGPIVASLKIPFPTRREAEIAYDVLRVDAEPKRSFIEKTLKLEDNQLLVEFRGEQAKNVRVGVGSFFESLILMPEHTPAPTPSRAIYGFCLFLLFKTLFILYVLWAFIPTELLDGFGLTYLPDKYFALFIPILLLVGLTFFAFLVYPSLSLAMMPDRDAVATVTDPYAIVRCQYQFPDRQHCNQRIDRPYGDSWLVKPFCSKHSIRVTTASDLRGSVRISNFCDCPVAGTDEERCLLRKDPGHLGRLRGKPMVPAVADLNMAEVSRVLYRKKGR
;
A
#
# COMPACT_ATOMS: atom_id res chain seq x y z
N MET A 1 -30.09 22.50 -50.92
CA MET A 1 -29.89 22.53 -49.46
C MET A 1 -30.77 21.45 -48.84
N SER A 2 -30.21 20.27 -48.56
CA SER A 2 -30.92 19.22 -47.83
C SER A 2 -30.38 19.22 -46.41
N ALA A 3 -31.21 19.62 -45.45
CA ALA A 3 -30.88 19.56 -44.04
C ALA A 3 -30.93 18.08 -43.62
N SER A 4 -29.79 17.39 -43.66
CA SER A 4 -29.65 16.07 -43.06
C SER A 4 -29.81 16.22 -41.55
N GLY A 5 -30.87 15.62 -40.99
CA GLY A 5 -31.11 15.61 -39.55
C GLY A 5 -29.93 14.99 -38.77
N PRO A 6 -29.85 15.23 -37.45
CA PRO A 6 -28.80 14.67 -36.62
C PRO A 6 -28.81 13.14 -36.69
N ILE A 7 -27.64 12.55 -36.87
CA ILE A 7 -27.46 11.10 -36.96
C ILE A 7 -27.45 10.55 -35.53
N VAL A 8 -28.32 9.58 -35.29
CA VAL A 8 -28.47 8.91 -33.98
C VAL A 8 -28.11 7.43 -34.14
N ALA A 9 -27.26 6.93 -33.25
CA ALA A 9 -26.94 5.51 -33.13
C ALA A 9 -27.28 5.02 -31.72
N SER A 10 -28.17 4.04 -31.63
CA SER A 10 -28.56 3.40 -30.37
C SER A 10 -27.99 1.99 -30.28
N LEU A 11 -27.36 1.68 -29.15
CA LEU A 11 -26.70 0.42 -28.86
C LEU A 11 -27.29 -0.18 -27.60
N LYS A 12 -27.55 -1.48 -27.64
CA LYS A 12 -28.08 -2.24 -26.51
C LYS A 12 -27.15 -3.42 -26.23
N ILE A 13 -26.48 -3.37 -25.08
CA ILE A 13 -25.42 -4.32 -24.74
C ILE A 13 -25.89 -5.18 -23.56
N PRO A 14 -26.16 -6.48 -23.77
CA PRO A 14 -26.55 -7.38 -22.70
C PRO A 14 -25.32 -7.84 -21.90
N PHE A 15 -25.45 -7.88 -20.58
CA PHE A 15 -24.46 -8.46 -19.67
C PHE A 15 -24.94 -9.81 -19.11
N PRO A 16 -24.05 -10.66 -18.59
CA PRO A 16 -24.44 -11.91 -17.93
C PRO A 16 -25.19 -11.67 -16.61
N THR A 17 -24.80 -10.65 -15.85
CA THR A 17 -25.41 -10.31 -14.55
C THR A 17 -25.69 -8.81 -14.40
N ARG A 18 -26.74 -8.49 -13.64
CA ARG A 18 -27.10 -7.10 -13.29
C ARG A 18 -25.93 -6.34 -12.65
N ARG A 19 -25.15 -7.03 -11.81
CA ARG A 19 -23.99 -6.43 -11.11
C ARG A 19 -22.87 -6.05 -12.08
N GLU A 20 -22.61 -6.85 -13.12
CA GLU A 20 -21.64 -6.50 -14.17
C GLU A 20 -22.11 -5.32 -15.00
N ALA A 21 -23.41 -5.26 -15.33
CA ALA A 21 -24.00 -4.12 -16.04
C ALA A 21 -23.89 -2.81 -15.23
N GLU A 22 -24.13 -2.87 -13.92
CA GLU A 22 -23.99 -1.74 -12.99
C GLU A 22 -22.54 -1.24 -12.90
N ILE A 23 -21.57 -2.17 -12.76
CA ILE A 23 -20.15 -1.83 -12.76
C ILE A 23 -19.74 -1.20 -14.11
N ALA A 24 -20.19 -1.77 -15.22
CA ALA A 24 -19.91 -1.23 -16.55
C ALA A 24 -20.47 0.19 -16.71
N TYR A 25 -21.69 0.43 -16.25
CA TYR A 25 -22.31 1.75 -16.27
C TYR A 25 -21.54 2.77 -15.42
N ASP A 26 -21.16 2.41 -14.20
CA ASP A 26 -20.48 3.33 -13.29
C ASP A 26 -19.10 3.74 -13.79
N VAL A 27 -18.36 2.85 -14.44
CA VAL A 27 -17.06 3.18 -15.05
C VAL A 27 -17.24 4.01 -16.32
N LEU A 28 -18.11 3.58 -17.25
CA LEU A 28 -18.26 4.22 -18.56
C LEU A 28 -18.97 5.58 -18.50
N ARG A 29 -19.69 5.87 -17.40
CA ARG A 29 -20.32 7.19 -17.17
C ARG A 29 -19.30 8.27 -16.79
N VAL A 30 -18.17 7.90 -16.17
CA VAL A 30 -17.16 8.86 -15.71
C VAL A 30 -16.38 9.46 -16.89
N ASP A 31 -16.26 8.72 -17.99
CA ASP A 31 -15.62 9.21 -19.21
C ASP A 31 -16.56 10.10 -20.02
N ALA A 32 -16.44 11.41 -19.80
CA ALA A 32 -17.05 12.41 -20.65
C ALA A 32 -16.36 12.45 -22.02
N GLU A 33 -17.15 12.45 -23.09
CA GLU A 33 -16.61 12.57 -24.45
C GLU A 33 -15.86 13.91 -24.61
N PRO A 34 -14.65 13.95 -25.20
CA PRO A 34 -13.92 15.20 -25.37
C PRO A 34 -14.73 16.20 -26.19
N LYS A 35 -14.76 17.48 -25.78
CA LYS A 35 -15.51 18.57 -26.47
C LYS A 35 -15.23 18.72 -27.97
N ARG A 36 -14.11 18.15 -28.46
CA ARG A 36 -13.69 18.17 -29.86
C ARG A 36 -14.40 17.12 -30.74
N SER A 37 -15.18 16.21 -30.15
CA SER A 37 -15.81 15.11 -30.89
C SER A 37 -17.07 15.53 -31.67
N PHE A 38 -17.76 16.61 -31.28
CA PHE A 38 -19.06 17.04 -31.84
C PHE A 38 -20.15 15.95 -31.74
N ILE A 39 -20.12 15.12 -30.69
CA ILE A 39 -21.06 14.01 -30.45
C ILE A 39 -21.57 14.11 -29.01
N GLU A 40 -22.88 13.93 -28.81
CA GLU A 40 -23.49 13.75 -27.50
C GLU A 40 -23.68 12.25 -27.23
N LYS A 41 -23.19 11.77 -26.07
CA LYS A 41 -23.32 10.38 -25.61
C LYS A 41 -24.22 10.35 -24.39
N THR A 42 -25.29 9.57 -24.43
CA THR A 42 -26.15 9.31 -23.25
C THR A 42 -26.12 7.83 -22.91
N LEU A 43 -25.90 7.52 -21.63
CA LEU A 43 -25.89 6.14 -21.11
C LEU A 43 -27.04 5.95 -20.13
N LYS A 44 -27.73 4.82 -20.26
CA LYS A 44 -28.79 4.38 -19.35
C LYS A 44 -28.59 2.90 -19.00
N LEU A 45 -28.95 2.54 -17.78
CA LEU A 45 -28.91 1.16 -17.29
C LEU A 45 -30.34 0.63 -17.15
N GLU A 46 -30.67 -0.43 -17.89
CA GLU A 46 -31.93 -1.17 -17.76
C GLU A 46 -31.63 -2.58 -17.26
N ASP A 47 -31.70 -2.79 -15.95
CA ASP A 47 -31.42 -4.05 -15.26
C ASP A 47 -30.08 -4.70 -15.64
N ASN A 48 -30.08 -5.59 -16.64
CA ASN A 48 -28.92 -6.35 -17.12
C ASN A 48 -28.46 -5.89 -18.52
N GLN A 49 -28.94 -4.73 -18.98
CA GLN A 49 -28.69 -4.21 -20.32
C GLN A 49 -28.26 -2.75 -20.23
N LEU A 50 -27.14 -2.43 -20.87
CA LEU A 50 -26.64 -1.06 -21.01
C LEU A 50 -27.14 -0.48 -22.33
N LEU A 51 -27.90 0.62 -22.24
CA LEU A 51 -28.39 1.36 -23.40
C LEU A 51 -27.51 2.60 -23.59
N VAL A 52 -26.93 2.73 -24.78
CA VAL A 52 -26.07 3.86 -25.13
C VAL A 52 -26.59 4.50 -26.41
N GLU A 53 -26.80 5.80 -26.38
CA GLU A 53 -27.26 6.59 -27.51
C GLU A 53 -26.24 7.66 -27.85
N PHE A 54 -25.75 7.63 -29.10
CA PHE A 54 -24.84 8.61 -29.67
C PHE A 54 -25.57 9.49 -30.66
N ARG A 55 -25.42 10.81 -30.54
CA ARG A 55 -26.03 11.80 -31.43
C ARG A 55 -24.97 12.73 -31.98
N GLY A 56 -24.90 12.89 -33.30
CA GLY A 56 -23.93 13.78 -33.93
C GLY A 56 -24.38 14.31 -35.29
N GLU A 57 -23.78 15.40 -35.75
CA GLU A 57 -24.12 16.02 -37.04
C GLU A 57 -23.56 15.27 -38.25
N GLN A 58 -22.46 14.52 -38.06
CA GLN A 58 -21.75 13.82 -39.14
C GLN A 58 -21.52 12.34 -38.79
N ALA A 59 -21.75 11.45 -39.78
CA ALA A 59 -21.58 10.00 -39.62
C ALA A 59 -20.16 9.59 -39.22
N LYS A 60 -19.15 10.32 -39.73
CA LYS A 60 -17.74 10.08 -39.41
C LYS A 60 -17.48 10.20 -37.91
N ASN A 61 -18.06 11.20 -37.26
CA ASN A 61 -17.84 11.47 -35.84
C ASN A 61 -18.55 10.39 -35.01
N VAL A 62 -19.82 10.09 -35.31
CA VAL A 62 -20.56 9.01 -34.64
C VAL A 62 -19.81 7.67 -34.74
N ARG A 63 -19.24 7.33 -35.90
CA ARG A 63 -18.42 6.12 -36.06
C ARG A 63 -17.19 6.10 -35.15
N VAL A 64 -16.48 7.22 -35.04
CA VAL A 64 -15.29 7.33 -34.18
C VAL A 64 -15.69 7.23 -32.70
N GLY A 65 -16.77 7.89 -32.27
CA GLY A 65 -17.27 7.81 -30.90
C GLY A 65 -17.74 6.40 -30.51
N VAL A 66 -18.45 5.71 -31.42
CA VAL A 66 -18.85 4.31 -31.22
C VAL A 66 -17.63 3.40 -31.15
N GLY A 67 -16.64 3.59 -32.03
CA GLY A 67 -15.39 2.82 -32.00
C GLY A 67 -14.62 2.99 -30.68
N SER A 68 -14.43 4.23 -30.24
CA SER A 68 -13.80 4.57 -28.96
C SER A 68 -14.56 3.93 -27.78
N PHE A 69 -15.89 3.97 -27.80
CA PHE A 69 -16.71 3.35 -26.76
C PHE A 69 -16.54 1.83 -26.69
N PHE A 70 -16.47 1.14 -27.84
CA PHE A 70 -16.21 -0.30 -27.85
C PHE A 70 -14.81 -0.64 -27.35
N GLU A 71 -13.80 0.17 -27.65
CA GLU A 71 -12.46 0.00 -27.08
C GLU A 71 -12.49 0.12 -25.55
N SER A 72 -13.11 1.17 -25.01
CA SER A 72 -13.30 1.32 -23.56
C SER A 72 -14.08 0.15 -22.94
N LEU A 73 -15.12 -0.34 -23.61
CA LEU A 73 -15.93 -1.45 -23.13
C LEU A 73 -15.18 -2.79 -23.14
N ILE A 74 -14.30 -3.01 -24.13
CA ILE A 74 -13.43 -4.19 -24.21
C ILE A 74 -12.33 -4.15 -23.15
N LEU A 75 -11.86 -2.97 -22.74
CA LEU A 75 -10.85 -2.83 -21.69
C LEU A 75 -11.38 -3.12 -20.28
N MET A 76 -12.68 -2.93 -20.03
CA MET A 76 -13.30 -3.21 -18.72
C MET A 76 -13.13 -4.64 -18.20
N PRO A 77 -13.35 -5.71 -18.98
CA PRO A 77 -13.14 -7.08 -18.50
C PRO A 77 -11.67 -7.43 -18.20
N GLU A 78 -10.71 -6.72 -18.80
CA GLU A 78 -9.27 -7.01 -18.71
C GLU A 78 -8.70 -6.78 -17.30
N HIS A 79 -9.30 -5.85 -16.53
CA HIS A 79 -8.82 -5.46 -15.19
C HIS A 79 -9.30 -6.38 -14.06
N THR A 80 -10.17 -7.35 -14.36
CA THR A 80 -10.51 -8.36 -13.36
C THR A 80 -9.38 -9.41 -13.32
N PRO A 81 -8.84 -9.76 -12.14
CA PRO A 81 -7.89 -10.85 -12.00
C PRO A 81 -8.53 -12.23 -12.24
N ALA A 82 -9.76 -12.27 -12.73
CA ALA A 82 -10.51 -13.47 -13.01
C ALA A 82 -9.88 -14.22 -14.21
N PRO A 83 -9.86 -15.55 -14.19
CA PRO A 83 -9.34 -16.36 -15.28
C PRO A 83 -10.28 -16.27 -16.48
N THR A 84 -10.10 -15.27 -17.33
CA THR A 84 -10.83 -15.16 -18.60
C THR A 84 -10.19 -16.08 -19.66
N PRO A 85 -11.00 -16.69 -20.53
CA PRO A 85 -10.50 -17.59 -21.57
C PRO A 85 -9.56 -16.87 -22.55
N SER A 86 -9.74 -15.57 -22.78
CA SER A 86 -8.84 -14.75 -23.61
C SER A 86 -7.42 -14.69 -23.04
N ARG A 87 -7.27 -14.54 -21.71
CA ARG A 87 -5.97 -14.47 -21.04
C ARG A 87 -5.23 -15.82 -21.04
N ALA A 88 -5.96 -16.93 -21.01
CA ALA A 88 -5.40 -18.27 -21.06
C ALA A 88 -4.75 -18.59 -22.42
N ILE A 89 -5.28 -18.04 -23.52
CA ILE A 89 -4.75 -18.25 -24.88
C ILE A 89 -3.31 -17.71 -24.98
N TYR A 90 -3.02 -16.54 -24.43
CA TYR A 90 -1.66 -15.97 -24.45
C TYR A 90 -0.68 -16.86 -23.70
N GLY A 91 -1.07 -17.38 -22.53
CA GLY A 91 -0.26 -18.32 -21.77
C GLY A 91 0.01 -19.62 -22.54
N PHE A 92 -0.99 -20.13 -23.26
CA PHE A 92 -0.86 -21.32 -24.08
C PHE A 92 0.05 -21.10 -25.29
N CYS A 93 -0.13 -20.01 -26.03
CA CYS A 93 0.74 -19.66 -27.16
C CYS A 93 2.20 -19.47 -26.72
N LEU A 94 2.41 -18.78 -25.59
CA LEU A 94 3.73 -18.58 -25.01
C LEU A 94 4.33 -19.92 -24.56
N PHE A 95 3.55 -20.82 -23.96
CA PHE A 95 4.02 -22.17 -23.61
C PHE A 95 4.47 -22.96 -24.83
N LEU A 96 3.68 -22.98 -25.91
CA LEU A 96 4.08 -23.66 -27.16
C LEU A 96 5.36 -23.04 -27.73
N LEU A 97 5.45 -21.71 -27.77
CA LEU A 97 6.63 -20.99 -28.26
C LEU A 97 7.89 -21.29 -27.45
N PHE A 98 7.80 -21.26 -26.11
CA PHE A 98 8.94 -21.63 -25.26
C PHE A 98 9.34 -23.10 -25.44
N LYS A 99 8.35 -24.00 -25.62
CA LYS A 99 8.63 -25.42 -25.87
C LYS A 99 9.32 -25.65 -27.22
N THR A 100 8.87 -25.01 -28.29
CA THR A 100 9.49 -25.15 -29.62
C THR A 100 10.89 -24.56 -29.64
N LEU A 101 11.10 -23.38 -29.05
CA LEU A 101 12.43 -22.77 -28.91
C LEU A 101 13.37 -23.62 -28.06
N PHE A 102 12.87 -24.23 -26.98
CA PHE A 102 13.68 -25.12 -26.14
C PHE A 102 14.11 -26.38 -26.89
N ILE A 103 13.22 -27.00 -27.66
CA ILE A 103 13.57 -28.17 -28.49
C ILE A 103 14.61 -27.78 -29.53
N LEU A 104 14.41 -26.65 -30.23
CA LEU A 104 15.36 -26.14 -31.22
C LEU A 104 16.73 -25.86 -30.59
N TYR A 105 16.75 -25.28 -29.40
CA TYR A 105 17.97 -25.01 -28.63
C TYR A 105 18.70 -26.30 -28.22
N VAL A 106 17.98 -27.31 -27.73
CA VAL A 106 18.58 -28.61 -27.37
C VAL A 106 19.14 -29.30 -28.61
N LEU A 107 18.40 -29.33 -29.72
CA LEU A 107 18.88 -29.88 -30.99
C LEU A 107 20.16 -29.17 -31.44
N TRP A 108 20.17 -27.84 -31.44
CA TRP A 108 21.35 -27.05 -31.75
C TRP A 108 22.54 -27.35 -30.82
N ALA A 109 22.30 -27.51 -29.51
CA ALA A 109 23.34 -27.80 -28.53
C ALA A 109 24.01 -29.18 -28.77
N PHE A 110 23.22 -30.21 -29.10
CA PHE A 110 23.72 -31.58 -29.24
C PHE A 110 24.18 -31.98 -30.66
N ILE A 111 23.70 -31.32 -31.73
CA ILE A 111 24.09 -31.65 -33.11
C ILE A 111 25.52 -31.15 -33.41
N PRO A 112 26.49 -31.98 -33.80
CA PRO A 112 27.86 -31.52 -34.07
C PRO A 112 27.94 -30.48 -35.19
N THR A 113 28.91 -29.57 -35.12
CA THR A 113 29.09 -28.44 -36.06
C THR A 113 29.34 -28.90 -37.49
N GLU A 114 30.04 -30.02 -37.67
CA GLU A 114 30.28 -30.68 -38.98
C GLU A 114 28.98 -30.90 -39.77
N LEU A 115 27.91 -31.35 -39.09
CA LEU A 115 26.62 -31.59 -39.74
C LEU A 115 25.91 -30.26 -40.05
N LEU A 116 26.01 -29.28 -39.16
CA LEU A 116 25.43 -27.95 -39.34
C LEU A 116 26.07 -27.21 -40.53
N ASP A 117 27.38 -27.32 -40.69
CA ASP A 117 28.13 -26.77 -41.83
C ASP A 117 27.73 -27.47 -43.14
N GLY A 118 27.47 -28.78 -43.10
CA GLY A 118 26.91 -29.53 -44.23
C GLY A 118 25.50 -29.09 -44.65
N PHE A 119 24.70 -28.57 -43.72
CA PHE A 119 23.40 -27.95 -44.00
C PHE A 119 23.51 -26.47 -44.41
N GLY A 120 24.72 -25.91 -44.50
CA GLY A 120 24.95 -24.52 -44.91
C GLY A 120 24.79 -23.48 -43.79
N LEU A 121 24.77 -23.90 -42.52
CA LEU A 121 24.58 -23.03 -41.35
C LEU A 121 25.92 -22.59 -40.73
N THR A 122 26.75 -21.88 -41.50
CA THR A 122 28.15 -21.58 -41.15
C THR A 122 28.35 -20.40 -40.18
N TYR A 123 27.31 -19.61 -39.89
CA TYR A 123 27.40 -18.36 -39.08
C TYR A 123 26.67 -18.47 -37.73
N LEU A 124 26.47 -19.68 -37.23
CA LEU A 124 25.81 -19.93 -35.96
C LEU A 124 26.76 -19.58 -34.78
N PRO A 125 26.25 -19.07 -33.63
CA PRO A 125 27.09 -18.76 -32.48
C PRO A 125 27.85 -19.99 -31.97
N ASP A 126 28.95 -19.76 -31.27
CA ASP A 126 29.77 -20.83 -30.71
C ASP A 126 28.97 -21.70 -29.71
N LYS A 127 29.27 -23.00 -29.70
CA LYS A 127 28.70 -24.03 -28.83
C LYS A 127 28.84 -23.67 -27.35
N TYR A 128 29.86 -22.90 -26.98
CA TYR A 128 30.05 -22.39 -25.62
C TYR A 128 28.80 -21.66 -25.09
N PHE A 129 28.05 -20.96 -25.95
CA PHE A 129 26.82 -20.27 -25.54
C PHE A 129 25.72 -21.23 -25.07
N ALA A 130 25.74 -22.50 -25.49
CA ALA A 130 24.82 -23.52 -24.98
C ALA A 130 25.04 -23.78 -23.47
N LEU A 131 26.25 -23.63 -22.95
CA LEU A 131 26.51 -23.78 -21.51
C LEU A 131 26.39 -22.43 -20.78
N PHE A 132 26.79 -21.34 -21.44
CA PHE A 132 26.77 -20.00 -20.84
C PHE A 132 25.35 -19.48 -20.55
N ILE A 133 24.42 -19.59 -21.50
CA ILE A 133 23.03 -19.10 -21.35
C ILE A 133 22.32 -19.68 -20.11
N PRO A 134 22.29 -21.01 -19.86
CA PRO A 134 21.59 -21.55 -18.70
C PRO A 134 22.28 -21.18 -17.38
N ILE A 135 23.61 -21.09 -17.36
CA ILE A 135 24.35 -20.62 -16.18
C ILE A 135 24.03 -19.15 -15.91
N LEU A 136 24.00 -18.30 -16.94
CA LEU A 136 23.64 -16.89 -16.80
C LEU A 136 22.20 -16.73 -16.28
N LEU A 137 21.25 -17.52 -16.77
CA LEU A 137 19.87 -17.50 -16.30
C LEU A 137 19.80 -17.91 -14.82
N LEU A 138 20.50 -18.97 -14.42
CA LEU A 138 20.51 -19.44 -13.04
C LEU A 138 21.18 -18.43 -12.10
N VAL A 139 22.31 -17.85 -12.48
CA VAL A 139 22.97 -16.77 -11.73
C VAL A 139 22.04 -15.55 -11.64
N GLY A 140 21.43 -15.13 -12.74
CA GLY A 140 20.48 -14.01 -12.76
C GLY A 140 19.26 -14.26 -11.86
N LEU A 141 18.71 -15.48 -11.86
CA LEU A 141 17.57 -15.87 -11.04
C LEU A 141 17.95 -15.88 -9.55
N THR A 142 19.10 -16.43 -9.19
CA THR A 142 19.58 -16.41 -7.79
C THR A 142 19.86 -14.99 -7.31
N PHE A 143 20.54 -14.17 -8.13
CA PHE A 143 20.76 -12.76 -7.84
C PHE A 143 19.43 -12.01 -7.67
N PHE A 144 18.46 -12.25 -8.54
CA PHE A 144 17.15 -11.63 -8.43
C PHE A 144 16.40 -12.07 -7.17
N ALA A 145 16.33 -13.37 -6.91
CA ALA A 145 15.55 -13.94 -5.80
C ALA A 145 16.14 -13.60 -4.42
N PHE A 146 17.47 -13.59 -4.28
CA PHE A 146 18.13 -13.39 -2.98
C PHE A 146 18.61 -11.97 -2.73
N LEU A 147 18.89 -11.19 -3.77
CA LEU A 147 19.41 -9.82 -3.61
C LEU A 147 18.39 -8.80 -4.08
N VAL A 148 17.94 -8.85 -5.33
CA VAL A 148 17.06 -7.79 -5.89
C VAL A 148 15.70 -7.79 -5.21
N TYR A 149 15.05 -8.94 -5.11
CA TYR A 149 13.71 -9.02 -4.55
C TYR A 149 13.67 -8.60 -3.08
N PRO A 150 14.51 -9.14 -2.16
CA PRO A 150 14.51 -8.71 -0.78
C PRO A 150 14.95 -7.26 -0.59
N SER A 151 15.90 -6.77 -1.38
CA SER A 151 16.33 -5.35 -1.29
C SER A 151 15.22 -4.39 -1.74
N LEU A 152 14.49 -4.73 -2.81
CA LEU A 152 13.34 -3.95 -3.25
C LEU A 152 12.19 -4.03 -2.26
N SER A 153 11.92 -5.22 -1.71
CA SER A 153 10.95 -5.40 -0.63
C SER A 153 11.31 -4.52 0.57
N LEU A 154 12.57 -4.51 1.00
CA LEU A 154 13.06 -3.66 2.09
C LEU A 154 12.97 -2.16 1.75
N ALA A 155 13.25 -1.77 0.50
CA ALA A 155 13.15 -0.38 0.05
C ALA A 155 11.69 0.12 0.02
N MET A 156 10.73 -0.78 -0.20
CA MET A 156 9.30 -0.47 -0.16
C MET A 156 8.70 -0.49 1.26
N MET A 157 9.43 -0.96 2.27
CA MET A 157 8.94 -0.95 3.66
C MET A 157 8.91 0.48 4.23
N PRO A 158 7.90 0.80 5.06
CA PRO A 158 7.89 2.05 5.82
C PRO A 158 9.08 2.10 6.79
N ASP A 159 9.44 3.32 7.23
CA ASP A 159 10.54 3.51 8.18
C ASP A 159 10.37 2.60 9.42
N ARG A 160 11.49 2.11 9.95
CA ARG A 160 11.50 1.20 11.11
C ARG A 160 10.76 1.80 12.30
N ASP A 161 10.83 3.12 12.44
CA ASP A 161 10.23 3.87 13.54
C ASP A 161 8.80 4.34 13.21
N ALA A 162 8.18 3.89 12.11
CA ALA A 162 6.79 4.19 11.78
C ALA A 162 5.82 3.32 12.59
N VAL A 163 4.76 3.93 13.13
CA VAL A 163 3.70 3.25 13.89
C VAL A 163 3.00 2.15 13.06
N ALA A 164 2.92 2.34 11.74
CA ALA A 164 2.36 1.37 10.80
C ALA A 164 3.11 0.02 10.79
N THR A 165 4.35 -0.02 11.27
CA THR A 165 5.16 -1.24 11.34
C THR A 165 4.71 -2.17 12.48
N VAL A 166 4.14 -1.62 13.55
CA VAL A 166 3.70 -2.39 14.74
C VAL A 166 2.19 -2.55 14.79
N THR A 167 1.45 -1.58 14.24
CA THR A 167 0.00 -1.53 14.37
C THR A 167 -0.67 -1.47 13.02
N ASP A 168 -1.70 -2.28 12.85
CA ASP A 168 -2.49 -2.32 11.65
C ASP A 168 -3.76 -1.45 11.78
N PRO A 169 -4.43 -1.10 10.67
CA PRO A 169 -5.69 -0.32 10.69
C PRO A 169 -6.83 -0.98 11.48
N TYR A 170 -6.77 -2.30 11.71
CA TYR A 170 -7.77 -3.04 12.48
C TYR A 170 -7.40 -3.20 13.96
N ALA A 171 -6.28 -2.64 14.42
CA ALA A 171 -5.95 -2.59 15.83
C ALA A 171 -7.08 -1.93 16.65
N ILE A 172 -7.60 -2.65 17.64
CA ILE A 172 -8.72 -2.20 18.48
C ILE A 172 -8.17 -1.68 19.81
N VAL A 173 -8.22 -0.36 20.00
CA VAL A 173 -7.96 0.27 21.29
C VAL A 173 -9.28 0.80 21.85
N ARG A 174 -9.58 0.46 23.11
CA ARG A 174 -10.79 0.90 23.81
C ARG A 174 -10.50 2.12 24.67
N CYS A 175 -11.53 2.93 24.87
CA CYS A 175 -11.50 4.08 25.76
C CYS A 175 -11.32 3.66 27.22
N GLN A 176 -10.43 4.34 27.95
CA GLN A 176 -10.16 4.06 29.36
C GLN A 176 -11.09 4.83 30.32
N TYR A 177 -12.02 5.65 29.81
CA TYR A 177 -12.91 6.46 30.64
C TYR A 177 -13.84 5.58 31.49
N GLN A 178 -13.91 5.88 32.80
CA GLN A 178 -14.83 5.26 33.75
C GLN A 178 -15.93 6.25 34.15
N PHE A 179 -17.18 5.81 34.07
CA PHE A 179 -18.34 6.56 34.52
C PHE A 179 -18.43 6.55 36.07
N PRO A 180 -19.13 7.52 36.68
CA PRO A 180 -19.37 7.55 38.13
C PRO A 180 -20.03 6.27 38.67
N ASP A 181 -20.81 5.58 37.82
CA ASP A 181 -21.45 4.29 38.11
C ASP A 181 -20.50 3.08 37.96
N ARG A 182 -19.18 3.30 37.96
CA ARG A 182 -18.11 2.31 37.76
C ARG A 182 -18.12 1.55 36.43
N GLN A 183 -18.96 1.91 35.48
CA GLN A 183 -18.97 1.33 34.13
C GLN A 183 -17.87 1.94 33.26
N HIS A 184 -17.29 1.17 32.33
CA HIS A 184 -16.26 1.65 31.40
C HIS A 184 -16.84 1.99 30.03
N CYS A 185 -16.26 2.97 29.35
CA CYS A 185 -16.61 3.30 27.98
C CYS A 185 -16.12 2.22 27.00
N ASN A 186 -17.04 1.53 26.33
CA ASN A 186 -16.71 0.48 25.34
C ASN A 186 -16.43 1.02 23.92
N GLN A 187 -16.39 2.33 23.72
CA GLN A 187 -16.18 2.92 22.39
C GLN A 187 -14.74 2.68 21.91
N ARG A 188 -14.59 2.28 20.63
CA ARG A 188 -13.28 2.20 19.95
C ARG A 188 -12.73 3.61 19.73
N ILE A 189 -11.41 3.73 19.83
CA ILE A 189 -10.68 4.96 19.51
C ILE A 189 -10.30 4.92 18.03
N ASP A 190 -10.76 5.91 17.27
CA ASP A 190 -10.40 6.08 15.87
C ASP A 190 -8.97 6.61 15.77
N ARG A 191 -8.11 5.91 15.01
CA ARG A 191 -6.66 6.21 14.88
C ARG A 191 -5.98 6.42 16.24
N PRO A 192 -5.79 5.35 17.03
CA PRO A 192 -5.31 5.45 18.41
C PRO A 192 -3.96 6.17 18.54
N TYR A 193 -3.09 6.07 17.53
CA TYR A 193 -1.74 6.62 17.57
C TYR A 193 -1.60 7.99 16.85
N GLY A 194 -2.50 8.33 15.92
CA GLY A 194 -2.38 9.55 15.12
C GLY A 194 -1.00 9.67 14.45
N ASP A 195 -0.30 10.79 14.70
CA ASP A 195 1.05 11.08 14.18
C ASP A 195 2.18 10.72 15.17
N SER A 196 1.86 10.03 16.28
CA SER A 196 2.80 9.78 17.38
C SER A 196 2.74 8.32 17.87
N TRP A 197 3.76 7.87 18.61
CA TRP A 197 3.74 6.54 19.26
C TRP A 197 2.83 6.47 20.50
N LEU A 198 2.24 7.59 20.90
CA LEU A 198 1.38 7.67 22.09
C LEU A 198 -0.05 7.28 21.74
N VAL A 199 -0.55 6.27 22.45
CA VAL A 199 -1.94 5.85 22.37
C VAL A 199 -2.82 6.92 23.02
N LYS A 200 -3.78 7.45 22.29
CA LYS A 200 -4.84 8.28 22.87
C LYS A 200 -5.62 7.43 23.89
N PRO A 201 -5.74 7.83 25.17
CA PRO A 201 -6.42 7.03 26.18
C PRO A 201 -7.95 7.10 26.08
N PHE A 202 -8.49 8.14 25.44
CA PHE A 202 -9.92 8.43 25.39
C PHE A 202 -10.46 8.52 23.97
N CYS A 203 -11.73 8.14 23.79
CA CYS A 203 -12.46 8.31 22.53
C CYS A 203 -12.79 9.78 22.27
N SER A 204 -13.17 10.13 21.03
CA SER A 204 -13.52 11.51 20.64
C SER A 204 -14.53 12.16 21.58
N LYS A 205 -15.52 11.40 22.08
CA LYS A 205 -16.54 11.85 23.03
C LYS A 205 -16.00 12.19 24.43
N HIS A 206 -14.93 11.54 24.87
CA HIS A 206 -14.33 11.71 26.21
C HIS A 206 -12.99 12.46 26.18
N SER A 207 -12.47 12.79 24.99
CA SER A 207 -11.21 13.51 24.78
C SER A 207 -11.23 14.96 25.28
N ILE A 208 -12.43 15.56 25.41
CA ILE A 208 -12.60 16.98 25.75
C ILE A 208 -12.40 17.27 27.25
N ARG A 209 -12.40 16.24 28.11
CA ARG A 209 -12.32 16.43 29.57
C ARG A 209 -10.91 16.41 30.17
N VAL A 210 -9.87 16.21 29.37
CA VAL A 210 -8.49 16.10 29.86
C VAL A 210 -7.58 17.08 29.11
N THR A 211 -7.68 18.36 29.48
CA THR A 211 -6.72 19.41 29.06
C THR A 211 -5.81 19.86 30.20
N THR A 212 -5.88 19.25 31.39
CA THR A 212 -5.03 19.63 32.53
C THR A 212 -4.13 18.48 32.95
N ALA A 213 -2.83 18.64 32.68
CA ALA A 213 -1.72 17.78 33.04
C ALA A 213 -1.45 17.71 34.57
N SER A 214 -2.45 17.96 35.41
CA SER A 214 -2.32 18.15 36.87
C SER A 214 -2.52 16.87 37.69
N ASP A 215 -3.18 15.85 37.16
CA ASP A 215 -3.74 14.77 38.00
C ASP A 215 -2.87 13.50 38.06
N LEU A 216 -1.69 13.48 37.43
CA LEU A 216 -0.85 12.28 37.28
C LEU A 216 0.39 12.22 38.20
N ARG A 217 0.54 13.12 39.17
CA ARG A 217 1.77 13.19 40.00
C ARG A 217 1.61 12.51 41.36
N GLY A 218 2.00 11.24 41.42
CA GLY A 218 2.12 10.45 42.65
C GLY A 218 3.36 9.54 42.68
N SER A 219 4.53 10.12 43.00
CA SER A 219 5.74 9.55 43.62
C SER A 219 6.13 8.07 43.42
N VAL A 220 7.31 7.77 42.81
CA VAL A 220 8.25 6.72 43.31
C VAL A 220 9.73 7.10 43.04
N ARG A 221 10.59 6.66 43.96
CA ARG A 221 12.03 6.93 44.13
C ARG A 221 12.96 6.16 43.16
N ILE A 222 13.95 6.91 42.66
CA ILE A 222 15.38 6.63 42.42
C ILE A 222 15.80 5.15 42.29
N SER A 223 16.16 4.74 41.07
CA SER A 223 17.37 3.94 40.79
C SER A 223 17.82 4.02 39.33
N ASN A 224 19.00 4.61 39.13
CA ASN A 224 20.07 4.26 38.17
C ASN A 224 19.88 4.47 36.65
N PHE A 225 20.60 5.49 36.15
CA PHE A 225 21.28 5.63 34.85
C PHE A 225 20.56 5.27 33.53
N CYS A 226 19.68 6.16 33.06
CA CYS A 226 19.38 6.38 31.64
C CYS A 226 19.12 7.89 31.40
N ASP A 227 19.44 8.41 30.21
CA ASP A 227 19.11 9.78 29.74
C ASP A 227 17.60 10.04 29.58
N CYS A 228 16.75 9.15 30.10
CA CYS A 228 15.30 9.28 30.02
C CYS A 228 14.80 10.42 30.94
N PRO A 229 13.70 11.10 30.56
CA PRO A 229 13.05 12.09 31.40
C PRO A 229 12.51 11.39 32.66
N VAL A 230 13.02 11.83 33.82
CA VAL A 230 12.57 11.55 35.20
C VAL A 230 11.95 10.16 35.46
N ALA A 231 12.78 9.25 35.99
CA ALA A 231 12.30 8.04 36.65
C ALA A 231 11.47 8.43 37.91
N GLY A 232 10.13 8.42 37.83
CA GLY A 232 9.31 8.68 39.03
C GLY A 232 7.78 8.77 38.95
N THR A 233 7.11 8.45 37.84
CA THR A 233 5.63 8.25 37.78
C THR A 233 5.27 7.11 36.82
N ASP A 234 4.23 6.35 37.14
CA ASP A 234 3.85 5.01 36.61
C ASP A 234 3.44 4.92 35.12
N GLU A 235 3.71 5.93 34.30
CA GLU A 235 3.71 5.84 32.85
C GLU A 235 4.89 6.67 32.33
N GLU A 236 5.80 6.06 31.55
CA GLU A 236 6.31 6.60 30.28
C GLU A 236 7.60 5.88 29.85
N ARG A 237 7.49 5.17 28.72
CA ARG A 237 8.58 4.42 28.08
C ARG A 237 9.67 5.39 27.62
N CYS A 238 10.94 4.99 27.72
CA CYS A 238 12.04 5.78 27.15
C CYS A 238 11.77 6.09 25.67
N LEU A 239 11.71 7.38 25.34
CA LEU A 239 11.48 7.87 23.98
C LEU A 239 12.73 7.64 23.13
N LEU A 240 12.53 7.26 21.86
CA LEU A 240 13.62 7.18 20.88
C LEU A 240 14.23 8.57 20.67
N ARG A 241 15.56 8.65 20.53
CA ARG A 241 16.32 9.91 20.36
C ARG A 241 15.81 10.79 19.19
N LYS A 242 15.13 10.18 18.21
CA LYS A 242 14.57 10.84 17.02
C LYS A 242 13.15 11.38 17.20
N ASP A 243 12.52 11.19 18.36
CA ASP A 243 11.19 11.76 18.61
C ASP A 243 11.26 13.31 18.56
N PRO A 244 10.43 13.99 17.74
CA PRO A 244 10.38 15.45 17.68
C PRO A 244 10.13 16.11 19.04
N GLY A 245 9.49 15.42 20.00
CA GLY A 245 9.26 15.90 21.37
C GLY A 245 10.42 15.69 22.36
N HIS A 246 11.47 14.95 21.99
CA HIS A 246 12.53 14.49 22.89
C HIS A 246 13.35 15.64 23.50
N LEU A 247 13.79 16.58 22.66
CA LEU A 247 14.66 17.68 23.08
C LEU A 247 13.97 18.69 24.01
N GLY A 248 12.68 18.96 23.77
CA GLY A 248 11.90 19.88 24.61
C GLY A 248 11.75 19.37 26.04
N ARG A 249 11.49 18.06 26.20
CA ARG A 249 11.35 17.42 27.52
C ARG A 249 12.67 17.27 28.26
N LEU A 250 13.79 17.04 27.56
CA LEU A 250 15.13 17.02 28.16
C LEU A 250 15.52 18.39 28.76
N ARG A 251 15.22 19.49 28.07
CA ARG A 251 15.52 20.84 28.56
C ARG A 251 14.66 21.26 29.75
N GLY A 252 13.48 20.66 29.93
CA GLY A 252 12.61 20.87 31.08
C GLY A 252 13.00 20.08 32.34
N LYS A 253 14.06 19.26 32.29
CA LYS A 253 14.51 18.46 33.43
C LYS A 253 15.11 19.37 34.51
N PRO A 254 14.71 19.24 35.79
CA PRO A 254 15.40 19.95 36.87
C PRO A 254 16.86 19.48 36.89
N MET A 255 17.79 20.44 36.82
CA MET A 255 19.22 20.15 36.88
C MET A 255 19.50 19.47 38.22
N VAL A 256 20.13 18.30 38.18
CA VAL A 256 20.61 17.67 39.41
C VAL A 256 21.69 18.59 39.96
N PRO A 257 21.55 19.12 41.19
CA PRO A 257 22.57 19.97 41.80
C PRO A 257 23.88 19.19 41.88
N ALA A 258 25.02 19.86 41.68
CA ALA A 258 26.30 19.20 41.82
C ALA A 258 26.45 18.70 43.26
N VAL A 259 27.24 17.65 43.48
CA VAL A 259 27.49 17.11 44.83
C VAL A 259 28.05 18.20 45.77
N ALA A 260 28.77 19.19 45.21
CA ALA A 260 29.28 20.35 45.93
C ALA A 260 28.19 21.31 46.45
N ASP A 261 27.01 21.32 45.83
CA ASP A 261 25.91 22.24 46.17
C ASP A 261 24.97 21.67 47.24
N LEU A 262 25.20 20.42 47.67
CA LEU A 262 24.37 19.74 48.66
C LEU A 262 24.84 20.05 50.09
N ASN A 263 23.90 20.46 50.95
CA ASN A 263 24.17 20.64 52.37
C ASN A 263 24.43 19.28 53.05
N MET A 264 25.68 19.03 53.45
CA MET A 264 26.10 17.81 54.15
C MET A 264 25.30 17.50 55.42
N ALA A 265 24.78 18.52 56.12
CA ALA A 265 23.95 18.33 57.30
C ALA A 265 22.57 17.74 56.96
N GLU A 266 21.98 18.13 55.82
CA GLU A 266 20.71 17.56 55.36
C GLU A 266 20.90 16.15 54.80
N VAL A 267 21.97 15.94 54.03
CA VAL A 267 22.30 14.61 53.47
C VAL A 267 22.54 13.60 54.60
N SER A 268 23.33 13.96 55.61
CA SER A 268 23.59 13.08 56.76
C SER A 268 22.33 12.80 57.58
N ARG A 269 21.46 13.81 57.81
CA ARG A 269 20.16 13.60 58.45
C ARG A 269 19.28 12.62 57.68
N VAL A 270 19.27 12.68 56.35
CA VAL A 270 18.46 11.77 55.52
C VAL A 270 19.04 10.35 55.54
N LEU A 271 20.35 10.20 55.40
CA LEU A 271 21.02 8.89 55.34
C LEU A 271 21.01 8.16 56.69
N TYR A 272 21.21 8.88 57.79
CA TYR A 272 21.35 8.30 59.12
C TYR A 272 20.11 8.48 60.00
N ARG A 273 18.95 8.84 59.42
CA ARG A 273 17.68 8.87 60.16
C ARG A 273 17.34 7.46 60.62
N LYS A 274 17.67 7.14 61.87
CA LYS A 274 17.30 5.89 62.54
C LYS A 274 15.78 5.77 62.47
N LYS A 275 15.28 4.81 61.69
CA LYS A 275 13.86 4.47 61.60
C LYS A 275 13.46 3.93 62.96
N GLY A 276 12.89 4.78 63.83
CA GLY A 276 12.38 4.37 65.13
C GLY A 276 11.27 3.34 64.96
N ARG A 277 11.26 2.33 65.83
CA ARG A 277 10.13 1.42 66.06
C ARG A 277 8.87 2.21 66.41
#